data_AF-A0A432JF42-F1
#
_entry.id   AF-A0A432JF42-F1
#
_cell.length_a   1.000
_cell.length_b   1.000
_cell.length_c   1.000
_cell.angle_alpha   90.00
_cell.angle_beta   90.00
_cell.angle_gamma   90.00
#
_symmetry.space_group_name_H-M   'P 1'
#
loop_
_entity.id
_entity.type
_entity.pdbx_description
1 polymer ?
#
loop_
_entity_poly.entity_id
_entity_poly.type
_entity_poly.pdbx_seq_one_letter_code
_entity_poly.pdbx_strand_id
1 'polypeptide(L)'
;MVRTHQGVLVYAVLDIQTTLTCGRCLGEFVWPSTLDIEEEFFPMVDLHTGCQSPPITDDEVDQRIDTDHVLDLTEILRQYAIADMPMKPLCTANCVGLCRVCGTNLNQGECNCSGTEVDPRWGALAGLLKSQKG
;
A
#
# COMPACT_ATOMS: atom_id res chain seq x y z
N MET A 1 19.57 13.97 -9.74
CA MET A 1 20.43 12.79 -9.96
C MET A 1 21.89 13.17 -9.86
N VAL A 2 22.73 12.29 -9.29
CA VAL A 2 24.17 12.48 -9.12
C VAL A 2 24.87 11.22 -9.63
N ARG A 3 25.92 11.37 -10.46
CA ARG A 3 26.75 10.24 -10.89
C ARG A 3 27.65 9.78 -9.74
N THR A 4 27.66 8.48 -9.45
CA THR A 4 28.58 7.86 -8.48
C THR A 4 29.74 7.18 -9.21
N HIS A 5 30.59 6.43 -8.49
CA HIS A 5 31.69 5.70 -9.13
C HIS A 5 31.23 4.47 -9.91
N GLN A 6 30.08 3.89 -9.54
CA GLN A 6 29.54 2.64 -10.10
C GLN A 6 28.20 2.84 -10.81
N GLY A 7 27.49 3.94 -10.59
CA GLY A 7 26.14 4.14 -11.09
C GLY A 7 25.64 5.58 -11.03
N VAL A 8 24.32 5.73 -10.88
CA VAL A 8 23.59 6.99 -10.82
C VAL A 8 22.66 6.97 -9.62
N LEU A 9 22.85 7.91 -8.71
CA LEU A 9 21.98 8.12 -7.57
C LEU A 9 20.82 9.04 -7.95
N VAL A 10 19.60 8.57 -7.73
CA VAL A 10 18.36 9.24 -8.09
C VAL A 10 17.66 9.66 -6.82
N TYR A 11 17.31 10.95 -6.77
CA TYR A 11 16.50 11.56 -5.72
C TYR A 11 15.23 12.09 -6.36
N ALA A 12 14.07 11.70 -5.86
CA ALA A 12 12.80 12.14 -6.40
C ALA A 12 11.72 12.21 -5.31
N VAL A 13 10.99 13.33 -5.30
CA VAL A 13 9.73 13.46 -4.57
C VAL A 13 8.61 13.41 -5.60
N LEU A 14 7.70 12.46 -5.45
CA LEU A 14 6.65 12.17 -6.43
C LEU A 14 5.29 12.14 -5.75
N ASP A 15 4.33 12.89 -6.30
CA ASP A 15 2.93 12.72 -5.93
C ASP A 15 2.32 11.60 -6.77
N ILE A 16 1.75 10.60 -6.10
CA ILE A 16 1.15 9.43 -6.71
C ILE A 16 -0.31 9.26 -6.29
N GLN A 17 -1.02 8.47 -7.08
CA GLN A 17 -2.38 8.03 -6.78
C GLN A 17 -2.45 6.53 -6.96
N THR A 18 -2.83 5.82 -5.90
CA THR A 18 -3.00 4.35 -5.94
C THR A 18 -4.47 4.01 -5.74
N THR A 19 -5.00 3.12 -6.58
CA THR A 19 -6.32 2.52 -6.35
C THR A 19 -6.19 1.42 -5.29
N LEU A 20 -6.88 1.58 -4.18
CA LEU A 20 -6.90 0.63 -3.06
C LEU A 20 -8.32 0.11 -2.81
N THR A 21 -8.41 -1.03 -2.15
CA THR A 21 -9.68 -1.62 -1.72
C THR A 21 -9.91 -1.35 -0.24
N CYS A 22 -11.04 -0.73 0.10
CA CYS A 22 -11.38 -0.40 1.48
C CYS A 22 -11.57 -1.64 2.35
N GLY A 23 -10.83 -1.75 3.45
CA GLY A 23 -10.92 -2.87 4.39
C GLY A 23 -12.22 -2.94 5.21
N ARG A 24 -13.16 -2.01 5.02
CA ARG A 24 -14.48 -2.01 5.69
C ARG A 24 -15.63 -2.30 4.74
N CYS A 25 -15.70 -1.60 3.60
CA CYS A 25 -16.81 -1.71 2.65
C CYS A 25 -16.45 -2.43 1.35
N LEU A 26 -15.19 -2.83 1.17
CA LEU A 26 -14.66 -3.44 -0.06
C LEU A 26 -14.79 -2.60 -1.33
N GLY A 27 -15.19 -1.33 -1.21
CA GLY A 27 -15.20 -0.39 -2.33
C GLY A 27 -13.79 0.05 -2.70
N GLU A 28 -13.54 0.18 -4.00
CA GLU A 28 -12.33 0.80 -4.53
C GLU A 28 -12.34 2.31 -4.27
N PHE A 29 -11.17 2.87 -4.00
CA PHE A 29 -10.98 4.30 -3.84
C PHE A 29 -9.55 4.69 -4.19
N VAL A 30 -9.36 5.97 -4.52
CA VAL A 30 -8.03 6.52 -4.81
C VAL A 30 -7.39 7.03 -3.52
N TRP A 31 -6.18 6.55 -3.24
CA TRP A 31 -5.33 7.01 -2.15
C TRP A 31 -4.22 7.89 -2.72
N PRO A 32 -4.24 9.21 -2.46
CA PRO A 32 -3.13 10.08 -2.78
C PRO A 32 -2.01 9.92 -1.75
N SER A 33 -0.77 9.79 -2.20
CA SER A 33 0.39 9.86 -1.34
C SER A 33 1.59 10.52 -2.03
N THR A 34 2.56 10.95 -1.23
CA THR A 34 3.81 11.53 -1.72
C THR A 34 4.92 10.55 -1.37
N LEU A 35 5.59 10.02 -2.39
CA LEU A 35 6.77 9.17 -2.23
C LEU A 35 8.04 10.03 -2.22
N ASP A 36 8.97 9.69 -1.35
CA ASP A 36 10.33 10.22 -1.32
C ASP A 36 11.30 9.07 -1.60
N ILE A 37 12.02 9.15 -2.71
CA ILE A 37 12.82 8.05 -3.27
C ILE A 37 14.28 8.48 -3.31
N GLU A 38 15.14 7.59 -2.82
CA GLU A 38 16.59 7.70 -2.89
C GLU A 38 17.14 6.32 -3.27
N GLU A 39 17.47 6.13 -4.55
CA GLU A 39 17.92 4.85 -5.08
C GLU A 39 19.10 5.01 -6.04
N GLU A 40 20.05 4.08 -5.97
CA GLU A 40 21.20 4.02 -6.86
C GLU A 40 20.99 2.98 -7.96
N PHE A 41 21.21 3.38 -9.21
CA PHE A 41 21.03 2.54 -10.38
C PHE A 41 22.35 2.27 -11.10
N PHE A 42 22.53 1.04 -11.56
CA PHE A 42 23.79 0.54 -12.11
C PHE A 42 23.64 0.14 -13.58
N PRO A 43 24.57 0.53 -14.47
CA PRO A 43 24.56 0.09 -15.86
C PRO A 43 24.65 -1.43 -16.01
N MET A 44 23.83 -2.01 -16.89
CA MET A 44 23.99 -3.42 -17.30
C MET A 44 25.29 -3.68 -18.08
N VAL A 45 25.89 -2.62 -18.64
CA VAL A 45 27.15 -2.70 -19.38
C VAL A 45 28.18 -1.84 -18.68
N ASP A 46 29.34 -2.41 -18.40
CA ASP A 46 30.46 -1.65 -17.85
C ASP A 46 30.95 -0.63 -18.91
N LEU A 47 30.93 0.65 -18.55
CA LEU A 47 31.21 1.76 -19.45
C LEU A 47 32.67 1.82 -19.93
N HIS A 48 33.59 1.10 -19.29
CA HIS A 48 35.01 1.08 -19.65
C HIS A 48 35.37 -0.13 -20.52
N THR A 49 34.73 -1.27 -20.28
CA THR A 49 35.05 -2.55 -20.93
C THR A 49 34.03 -2.93 -22.00
N GLY A 50 32.82 -2.38 -21.97
CA GLY A 50 31.71 -2.76 -22.85
C GLY A 50 31.16 -4.16 -22.57
N CYS A 51 31.62 -4.83 -21.51
CA CYS A 51 31.15 -6.14 -21.11
C CYS A 51 29.88 -6.03 -20.27
N GLN A 52 29.04 -7.08 -20.32
CA GLN A 52 27.91 -7.19 -19.40
C GLN A 52 28.43 -7.23 -17.96
N SER A 53 27.91 -6.32 -17.15
CA SER A 53 27.99 -6.41 -15.70
C SER A 53 26.96 -7.45 -15.27
N PRO A 54 27.34 -8.53 -14.57
CA PRO A 54 26.35 -9.38 -13.90
C PRO A 54 25.76 -8.62 -12.70
N PRO A 55 24.49 -8.84 -12.35
CA PRO A 55 23.95 -8.37 -11.07
C PRO A 55 24.74 -9.04 -9.93
N ILE A 56 24.99 -8.29 -8.85
CA ILE A 56 25.72 -8.80 -7.67
C ILE A 56 24.75 -9.60 -6.78
N THR A 57 23.47 -9.23 -6.79
CA THR A 57 22.37 -9.90 -6.08
C THR A 57 21.11 -9.99 -6.93
N ASP A 58 20.15 -10.83 -6.53
CA ASP A 58 18.82 -10.89 -7.17
C ASP A 58 18.04 -9.59 -7.00
N ASP A 59 18.27 -8.85 -5.91
CA ASP A 59 17.60 -7.59 -5.58
C ASP A 59 18.07 -6.42 -6.48
N GLU A 60 19.32 -6.48 -6.97
CA GLU A 60 19.89 -5.44 -7.85
C GLU A 60 19.33 -5.47 -9.28
N VAL A 61 18.53 -6.49 -9.63
CA VAL A 61 17.93 -6.61 -10.97
C VAL A 61 17.00 -5.42 -11.27
N ASP A 62 16.28 -4.93 -10.26
CA ASP A 62 15.35 -3.80 -10.39
C ASP A 62 16.06 -2.43 -10.38
N GLN A 63 17.36 -2.41 -10.10
CA GLN A 63 18.21 -1.22 -10.02
C GLN A 63 19.14 -1.10 -11.23
N ARG A 64 18.73 -1.61 -12.40
CA ARG A 64 19.56 -1.63 -13.61
C ARG A 64 19.18 -0.55 -14.62
N ILE A 65 20.21 0.08 -15.19
CA ILE A 65 20.08 0.90 -16.40
C ILE A 65 20.33 -0.01 -17.59
N ASP A 66 19.39 -0.03 -18.53
CA ASP A 66 19.44 -0.97 -19.63
C ASP A 66 20.52 -0.65 -20.68
N THR A 67 20.65 -1.54 -21.68
CA THR A 67 21.64 -1.38 -22.75
C THR A 67 21.36 -0.19 -23.67
N ASP A 68 20.11 0.28 -23.70
CA ASP A 68 19.67 1.46 -24.44
C ASP A 68 19.84 2.75 -23.60
N HIS A 69 20.44 2.63 -22.41
CA HIS A 69 20.67 3.70 -21.44
C HIS A 69 19.37 4.33 -20.91
N VAL A 70 18.30 3.54 -20.86
CA VAL A 70 17.02 3.92 -20.27
C VAL A 70 17.00 3.49 -18.81
N LEU A 71 16.60 4.42 -17.97
CA LEU A 71 16.34 4.20 -16.55
C LEU A 71 14.84 3.93 -16.39
N ASP A 72 14.47 2.67 -16.19
CA ASP A 72 13.10 2.29 -15.86
C ASP A 72 12.89 2.34 -14.34
N LEU A 73 12.00 3.23 -13.90
CA LEU A 73 11.66 3.42 -12.49
C LEU A 73 10.45 2.58 -12.06
N THR A 74 9.79 1.87 -12.98
CA THR A 74 8.47 1.25 -12.76
C THR A 74 8.46 0.32 -11.54
N GLU A 75 9.42 -0.61 -11.44
CA GLU A 75 9.46 -1.57 -10.33
C GLU A 75 9.84 -0.91 -9.00
N ILE A 76 10.83 -0.01 -8.99
CA ILE A 76 11.20 0.76 -7.79
C ILE A 76 10.01 1.58 -7.28
N LEU A 77 9.31 2.29 -8.17
CA LEU A 77 8.11 3.05 -7.81
C LEU A 77 7.02 2.14 -7.25
N ARG A 78 6.83 0.94 -7.82
CA ARG A 78 5.87 -0.03 -7.32
C ARG A 78 6.24 -0.51 -5.92
N GLN A 79 7.51 -0.78 -5.63
CA GLN A 79 7.98 -1.20 -4.31
C GLN A 79 7.76 -0.10 -3.27
N TYR A 80 8.16 1.13 -3.56
CA TYR A 80 7.93 2.29 -2.68
C TYR A 80 6.43 2.52 -2.44
N ALA A 81 5.61 2.46 -3.50
CA ALA A 81 4.17 2.60 -3.37
C ALA A 81 3.58 1.53 -2.44
N ILE A 82 3.97 0.27 -2.58
CA ILE A 82 3.51 -0.83 -1.70
C ILE A 82 3.94 -0.62 -0.26
N ALA A 83 5.18 -0.17 -0.03
CA ALA A 83 5.69 0.11 1.31
C ALA A 83 4.96 1.27 2.01
N ASP A 84 4.52 2.27 1.24
CA ASP A 84 3.76 3.43 1.73
C ASP A 84 2.27 3.11 1.99
N MET A 85 1.73 2.03 1.42
CA MET A 85 0.31 1.68 1.59
C MET A 85 -0.06 1.47 3.07
N PRO A 86 -1.20 2.02 3.54
CA PRO A 86 -1.65 1.80 4.90
C PRO A 86 -2.03 0.33 5.12
N MET A 87 -1.66 -0.23 6.27
CA MET A 87 -2.03 -1.61 6.64
C MET A 87 -3.55 -1.86 6.65
N LYS A 88 -4.35 -0.81 6.88
CA LYS A 88 -5.81 -0.85 6.85
C LYS A 88 -6.38 0.30 6.02
N PRO A 89 -6.44 0.15 4.69
CA PRO A 89 -6.95 1.19 3.81
C PRO A 89 -8.44 1.42 4.05
N LEU A 90 -8.85 2.68 4.17
CA LEU A 90 -10.26 3.07 4.32
C LEU A 90 -10.60 4.14 3.29
N CYS A 91 -11.71 3.94 2.56
CA CYS A 91 -12.15 4.92 1.55
C CYS A 91 -12.51 6.29 2.16
N THR A 92 -12.92 6.31 3.44
CA THR A 92 -13.10 7.51 4.24
C THR A 92 -12.79 7.19 5.71
N ALA A 93 -12.41 8.19 6.50
CA ALA A 93 -12.13 8.01 7.94
C ALA A 93 -13.32 7.39 8.71
N ASN A 94 -14.55 7.72 8.27
CA ASN A 94 -15.80 7.29 8.90
C ASN A 94 -16.54 6.19 8.12
N CYS A 95 -15.86 5.43 7.27
CA CYS A 95 -16.48 4.36 6.48
C CYS A 95 -17.23 3.37 7.40
N VAL A 96 -18.54 3.23 7.20
CA VAL A 96 -19.42 2.41 8.05
C VAL A 96 -19.19 0.92 7.80
N GLY A 97 -18.82 0.58 6.57
CA GLY A 97 -18.46 -0.78 6.17
C GLY A 97 -19.65 -1.61 5.70
N LEU A 98 -19.47 -2.93 5.68
CA LEU A 98 -20.54 -3.87 5.34
C LEU A 98 -21.34 -4.29 6.57
N CYS A 99 -22.62 -4.58 6.37
CA CYS A 99 -23.42 -5.30 7.35
C CYS A 99 -22.81 -6.69 7.59
N ARG A 100 -22.57 -7.03 8.86
CA ARG A 100 -21.99 -8.31 9.27
C ARG A 100 -22.90 -9.51 9.02
N VAL A 101 -24.19 -9.28 8.76
CA VAL A 101 -25.20 -10.33 8.55
C VAL A 101 -25.46 -10.55 7.06
N CYS A 102 -25.76 -9.49 6.29
CA CYS A 102 -26.17 -9.61 4.88
C CYS A 102 -25.15 -9.06 3.88
N GLY A 103 -24.05 -8.43 4.31
CA GLY A 103 -23.04 -7.88 3.42
C GLY A 103 -23.42 -6.57 2.71
N THR A 104 -24.60 -5.99 2.99
CA THR A 104 -24.99 -4.69 2.42
C THR A 104 -23.99 -3.60 2.80
N ASN A 105 -23.60 -2.77 1.85
CA ASN A 105 -22.74 -1.61 2.11
C ASN A 105 -23.51 -0.52 2.86
N LEU A 106 -23.19 -0.34 4.14
CA LEU A 106 -23.87 0.59 5.03
C LEU A 106 -23.58 2.07 4.71
N ASN A 107 -22.61 2.34 3.82
CA ASN A 107 -22.40 3.69 3.30
C ASN A 107 -23.42 4.07 2.21
N GLN A 108 -24.11 3.09 1.61
CA GLN A 108 -25.09 3.31 0.53
C GLN A 108 -26.53 3.22 1.02
N GLY A 109 -26.77 2.67 2.21
CA GLY A 109 -28.09 2.55 2.80
C GLY A 109 -28.10 1.61 4.00
N GLU A 110 -29.22 1.62 4.72
CA GLU A 110 -29.43 0.74 5.86
C GLU A 110 -29.85 -0.67 5.41
N CYS A 111 -29.65 -1.65 6.30
CA CYS A 111 -30.15 -3.01 6.13
C CYS A 111 -31.20 -3.33 7.20
N ASN A 112 -32.13 -4.24 6.89
CA ASN A 112 -33.16 -4.68 7.84
C ASN A 112 -32.73 -5.84 8.75
N CYS A 113 -31.43 -6.11 8.86
CA CYS A 113 -30.93 -7.14 9.77
C CYS A 113 -31.21 -6.73 11.22
N SER A 114 -31.82 -7.62 12.01
CA SER A 114 -31.99 -7.39 13.43
C SER A 114 -30.63 -7.22 14.10
N GLY A 115 -30.52 -6.19 14.95
CA GLY A 115 -29.30 -5.93 15.72
C GLY A 115 -28.83 -7.22 16.41
N THR A 116 -27.55 -7.52 16.22
CA THR A 116 -26.83 -8.71 16.69
C THR A 116 -27.44 -9.33 17.95
N GLU A 117 -27.89 -10.59 17.84
CA GLU A 117 -28.04 -11.45 19.01
C GLU A 117 -26.77 -11.32 19.84
N VAL A 118 -26.92 -10.88 21.09
CA VAL A 118 -25.81 -10.84 22.04
C VAL A 118 -25.37 -12.28 22.20
N ASP A 119 -24.14 -12.57 21.77
CA ASP A 119 -23.56 -13.90 21.92
C ASP A 119 -23.72 -14.34 23.39
N PRO A 120 -24.36 -15.49 23.67
CA PRO A 120 -24.67 -15.93 25.02
C PRO A 120 -23.45 -15.96 25.95
N ARG A 121 -22.25 -16.15 25.41
CA ARG A 121 -20.98 -16.13 26.18
C ARG A 121 -20.71 -14.79 26.83
N TRP A 122 -21.22 -13.70 26.24
CA TRP A 122 -21.10 -12.33 26.75
C TRP A 122 -22.22 -11.95 27.73
N GLY A 123 -23.13 -12.87 28.05
CA GLY A 123 -24.28 -12.62 28.92
C GLY A 123 -23.90 -12.10 30.31
N ALA A 124 -22.82 -12.62 30.91
CA ALA A 124 -22.31 -12.15 32.19
C ALA A 124 -21.84 -10.68 32.12
N LEU A 125 -21.22 -10.28 31.01
CA LEU A 125 -20.74 -8.91 30.79
C LEU A 125 -21.92 -7.93 30.58
N ALA A 126 -22.96 -8.38 29.88
CA ALA A 126 -24.20 -7.61 29.70
C ALA A 126 -24.92 -7.33 31.04
N GLY A 127 -24.79 -8.24 32.02
CA GLY A 127 -25.28 -8.03 33.38
C GLY A 127 -24.61 -6.85 34.10
N LEU A 128 -23.31 -6.63 33.86
CA LEU A 128 -22.54 -5.55 34.49
C LEU A 128 -22.90 -4.15 33.94
N LEU A 129 -23.27 -4.06 32.66
CA LEU A 129 -23.75 -2.80 32.06
C LEU A 129 -25.13 -2.38 32.63
N LYS A 130 -25.93 -3.32 33.12
CA LYS A 130 -27.21 -3.04 33.79
C LYS A 130 -27.01 -2.54 35.22
N SER A 131 -25.96 -2.96 35.91
CA SER A 131 -25.68 -2.58 37.30
C SER A 131 -25.01 -1.20 37.46
N GLN A 132 -24.44 -0.63 36.40
CA GLN A 132 -23.81 0.71 36.44
C GLN A 132 -24.76 1.88 36.11
N LYS A 133 -26.04 1.62 35.81
CA LYS A 133 -27.07 2.67 35.67
C LYS A 133 -27.77 3.02 36.99
N GLY A 134 -27.07 2.85 38.12
CA GLY A 134 -27.52 3.23 39.46
C GLY A 134 -26.77 4.46 39.95
#